data_AF-A0A8T1B9X2-F1
#
_entry.id   AF-A0A8T1B9X2-F1
#
_cell.length_a   1.000
_cell.length_b   1.000
_cell.length_c   1.000
_cell.angle_alpha   90.00
_cell.angle_beta   90.00
_cell.angle_gamma   90.00
#
_symmetry.space_group_name_H-M   'P 1'
#
loop_
_entity.id
_entity.type
_entity.pdbx_description
1 polymer ?
#
loop_
_entity_poly.entity_id
_entity_poly.type
_entity_poly.pdbx_seq_one_letter_code
_entity_poly.pdbx_strand_id
1 'polypeptide(L)' 'MGEATKVVTFMKGLRDGPVKTYLFREFPSTLEAAITLAMQEEFCLRQAKLHVNVPRMARPVIRTGGPEPMDLSNAP' A
#
# COMPACT_ATOMS: atom_id res chain seq x y z
N MET A 1 -10.39 -12.26 27.07
CA MET A 1 -9.99 -11.20 26.11
C MET A 1 -10.91 -11.32 24.90
N GLY A 2 -11.67 -10.28 24.56
CA GLY A 2 -12.55 -10.30 23.38
C GLY A 2 -11.76 -10.18 22.08
N GLU A 3 -12.36 -10.52 20.94
CA GLU A 3 -11.71 -10.45 19.62
C GLU A 3 -11.17 -9.06 19.31
N ALA A 4 -11.97 -8.01 19.54
CA ALA A 4 -11.54 -6.63 19.36
C ALA A 4 -10.27 -6.31 20.17
N THR A 5 -10.18 -6.78 21.42
CA THR A 5 -8.97 -6.58 22.23
C THR A 5 -7.79 -7.35 21.66
N LYS A 6 -7.98 -8.61 21.25
CA LYS A 6 -6.91 -9.44 20.65
C LYS A 6 -6.35 -8.79 19.38
N VAL A 7 -7.23 -8.34 18.49
CA VAL A 7 -6.88 -7.64 17.25
C VAL A 7 -6.08 -6.37 17.56
N VAL A 8 -6.58 -5.52 18.46
CA VAL A 8 -5.90 -4.27 18.83
C VAL A 8 -4.52 -4.56 19.44
N THR A 9 -4.40 -5.56 20.30
CA THR A 9 -3.11 -5.93 20.90
C THR A 9 -2.14 -6.45 19.83
N PHE A 10 -2.60 -7.31 18.92
CA PHE A 10 -1.79 -7.79 17.79
C PHE A 10 -1.30 -6.62 16.93
N MET A 11 -2.21 -5.76 16.46
CA MET A 11 -1.89 -4.61 15.61
C MET A 11 -0.94 -3.62 16.31
N LYS A 12 -1.12 -3.39 17.63
CA LYS A 12 -0.20 -2.56 18.42
C LYS A 12 1.21 -3.16 18.51
N GLY A 13 1.31 -4.49 18.59
CA GLY A 13 2.57 -5.23 18.65
C GLY A 13 3.36 -5.27 17.33
N LEU A 14 2.76 -4.86 16.21
CA LEU A 14 3.46 -4.79 14.93
C LEU A 14 4.48 -3.64 14.91
N ARG A 15 5.58 -3.87 14.19
CA ARG A 15 6.57 -2.84 13.87
C ARG A 15 5.91 -1.76 13.01
N ASP A 16 6.28 -0.50 13.23
CA ASP A 16 5.80 0.59 12.40
C ASP A 16 6.28 0.42 10.96
N GLY A 17 5.37 0.60 9.99
CA GLY A 17 5.62 0.32 8.59
C GLY A 17 4.36 -0.06 7.82
N PRO A 18 4.48 -0.43 6.54
CA PRO A 18 3.32 -0.56 5.66
C PRO A 18 2.33 -1.64 6.10
N VAL A 19 2.81 -2.76 6.67
CA VAL A 19 1.95 -3.81 7.23
C VAL A 19 1.03 -3.28 8.33
N LYS A 20 1.59 -2.52 9.28
CA LYS A 20 0.82 -1.92 10.37
C LYS A 20 -0.14 -0.86 9.84
N THR A 21 0.31 0.02 8.95
CA THR A 21 -0.52 1.04 8.31
C THR A 21 -1.68 0.43 7.52
N TYR A 22 -1.45 -0.68 6.81
CA TYR A 22 -2.47 -1.38 6.05
C TYR A 22 -3.58 -1.92 6.95
N LEU A 23 -3.22 -2.60 8.05
CA LEU A 23 -4.20 -3.13 9.00
C LEU A 23 -5.01 -2.04 9.70
N PHE A 24 -4.42 -0.86 9.95
CA PHE A 24 -5.14 0.30 10.48
C PHE A 24 -6.14 0.91 9.48
N ARG A 25 -6.02 0.61 8.18
CA ARG A 25 -7.00 1.02 7.17
C ARG A 25 -8.09 -0.03 6.97
N GLU A 26 -7.71 -1.31 7.01
CA GLU A 26 -8.64 -2.42 6.71
C GLU A 26 -9.57 -2.76 7.89
N PHE A 27 -9.16 -2.44 9.13
CA PHE A 27 -9.93 -2.72 10.35
C PHE A 27 -10.45 -4.18 10.45
N PRO A 28 -9.55 -5.19 10.52
CA PRO A 28 -9.96 -6.58 10.63
C PRO A 28 -10.80 -6.82 11.90
N SER A 29 -11.87 -7.59 11.76
CA SER A 29 -12.81 -7.88 12.86
C SER A 29 -12.39 -9.07 13.73
N THR A 30 -11.47 -9.91 13.26
CA THR A 30 -10.97 -11.11 13.94
C THR A 30 -9.45 -11.16 13.93
N LEU A 31 -8.87 -11.85 14.93
CA LEU A 31 -7.42 -12.01 15.00
C LEU A 31 -6.86 -12.76 13.77
N GLU A 32 -7.57 -13.79 13.30
CA GLU A 32 -7.16 -14.57 12.13
C GLU A 32 -7.08 -13.70 10.88
N ALA A 33 -8.09 -12.87 10.62
CA ALA A 33 -8.07 -11.93 9.50
C ALA A 33 -6.89 -10.95 9.60
N ALA A 34 -6.61 -10.44 10.80
CA ALA A 34 -5.47 -9.56 11.03
C ALA A 34 -4.12 -10.24 10.72
N ILE A 35 -3.96 -11.50 11.11
CA ILE A 35 -2.74 -12.29 10.83
C ILE A 35 -2.61 -12.56 9.32
N THR A 36 -3.68 -13.03 8.67
CA THR A 36 -3.65 -13.31 7.22
C THR A 36 -3.31 -12.07 6.41
N LEU A 37 -3.93 -10.93 6.72
CA LEU A 37 -3.63 -9.65 6.07
C LEU A 37 -2.19 -9.19 6.35
N ALA A 38 -1.69 -9.36 7.58
CA ALA A 38 -0.31 -9.01 7.92
C ALA A 38 0.71 -9.80 7.09
N MET A 39 0.52 -11.12 6.98
CA MET A 39 1.38 -12.01 6.20
C MET A 39 1.32 -11.67 4.70
N GLN A 40 0.12 -11.43 4.18
CA GLN A 40 -0.07 -11.06 2.78
C GLN A 40 0.62 -9.74 2.44
N GLU A 41 0.45 -8.70 3.27
CA GLU A 41 1.06 -7.41 3.03
C GLU A 41 2.59 -7.48 3.16
N GLU A 42 3.12 -8.22 4.13
CA GLU A 42 4.56 -8.45 4.24
C GLU A 42 5.13 -9.14 2.98
N PHE A 43 4.41 -10.11 2.45
CA PHE A 43 4.77 -10.78 1.21
C PHE A 43 4.75 -9.82 0.02
N CYS A 44 3.68 -9.04 -0.15
CA CYS A 44 3.56 -8.02 -1.20
C CYS A 44 4.74 -7.02 -1.16
N LEU A 45 5.11 -6.55 0.04
CA LEU A 45 6.24 -5.64 0.21
C LEU A 45 7.57 -6.27 -0.21
N ARG A 46 7.79 -7.54 0.13
CA ARG A 46 9.00 -8.27 -0.24
C ARG A 46 9.07 -8.48 -1.76
N GLN A 47 7.95 -8.84 -2.39
CA GLN A 47 7.88 -8.97 -3.86
C GLN A 47 8.08 -7.64 -4.58
N ALA A 48 7.43 -6.56 -4.13
CA ALA A 48 7.58 -5.24 -4.72
C ALA A 48 9.04 -4.74 -4.67
N LYS A 49 9.75 -5.00 -3.56
CA LYS A 49 11.19 -4.69 -3.45
C LYS A 49 12.05 -5.50 -4.42
N LEU A 50 11.69 -6.76 -4.68
CA LEU A 50 12.40 -7.61 -5.63
C LEU A 50 12.25 -7.09 -7.07
N HIS A 51 11.07 -6.57 -7.42
CA HIS A 51 10.79 -5.99 -8.74
C HIS A 51 11.47 -4.63 -9.00
N VAL A 52 12.04 -3.97 -7.99
CA VAL A 52 12.85 -2.75 -8.17
C VAL A 52 14.25 -3.05 -8.71
N ASN A 53 14.78 -4.26 -8.44
CA ASN A 53 16.10 -4.69 -8.92
C ASN A 53 16.07 -5.31 -10.33
N VAL A 54 14.89 -5.51 -10.90
CA VAL A 54 14.78 -5.75 -12.34
C VAL A 54 14.95 -4.39 -12.99
N PRO A 55 15.83 -4.21 -13.99
CA PRO A 55 15.88 -2.97 -14.74
C PRO A 55 14.45 -2.65 -15.14
N ARG A 56 13.91 -1.52 -14.66
CA ARG A 56 12.65 -0.99 -15.18
C ARG A 56 12.86 -1.00 -16.69
N MET A 57 12.16 -1.87 -17.41
CA MET A 57 12.13 -1.74 -18.86
C MET A 57 11.74 -0.29 -19.08
N ALA A 58 12.65 0.49 -19.67
CA ALA A 58 12.36 1.85 -20.02
C ALA A 58 11.11 1.76 -20.87
N ARG A 59 9.96 2.11 -20.26
CA ARG A 59 8.71 2.18 -21.00
C ARG A 59 9.07 3.03 -22.21
N PRO A 60 8.86 2.57 -23.45
CA PRO A 60 9.07 3.44 -24.59
C PRO A 60 8.35 4.72 -24.24
N VAL A 61 9.09 5.82 -24.15
CA VAL A 61 8.48 7.14 -24.03
C VAL A 61 7.79 7.31 -25.36
N ILE A 62 6.57 6.78 -25.46
CA ILE A 62 5.67 7.18 -26.51
C ILE A 62 5.45 8.65 -26.16
N ARG A 63 6.12 9.53 -26.91
CA ARG A 63 5.77 10.94 -26.98
C ARG A 63 4.41 11.02 -27.68
N THR A 64 3.38 10.43 -27.10
CA THR A 64 2.02 10.92 -27.30
C THR A 64 2.07 12.28 -26.65
N GLY A 65 2.19 13.32 -27.48
CA GLY A 65 1.98 14.70 -27.04
C GLY A 65 0.73 14.68 -26.16
N GLY A 66 0.92 14.94 -24.87
CA GLY A 66 -0.19 15.08 -23.95
C GLY A 66 -1.11 16.19 -24.48
N PRO A 67 -2.39 16.18 -24.11
CA PRO A 67 -3.27 17.28 -24.46
C PRO A 67 -2.60 18.60 -24.03
N GLU A 68 -2.58 19.58 -24.92
CA GLU A 68 -1.97 20.87 -24.63
C GLU A 68 -2.53 21.43 -23.31
N PRO A 69 -1.67 21.98 -22.43
CA PRO A 69 -2.13 22.56 -21.18
C PRO A 69 -3.12 23.68 -21.49
N MET A 70 -4.27 23.64 -20.82
CA MET A 70 -5.30 24.67 -20.94
C MET A 70 -4.71 26.01 -20.49
N ASP A 71 -4.77 27.04 -21.35
CA ASP A 71 -4.33 28.38 -20.99
C ASP A 71 -5.32 29.00 -19.99
N LEU A 72 -4.82 29.39 -18.82
CA LEU A 72 -5.58 29.97 -17.72
C LEU A 72 -5.42 31.50 -17.63
N SER A 73 -4.77 32.12 -18.62
CA SER A 73 -4.48 33.56 -18.67
C SER A 73 -5.71 34.48 -18.62
N ASN A 74 -6.92 33.93 -18.79
CA ASN A 74 -8.18 34.67 -18.77
C ASN A 74 -9.24 34.07 -17.80
N ALA A 75 -8.82 33.35 -16.77
CA ALA A 75 -9.74 32.92 -15.71
C ALA A 75 -10.27 34.17 -14.95
N PRO A 76 -11.60 34.35 -14.83
CA PRO A 76 -12.23 35.51 -14.19
C PRO A 76 -12.01 35.59 -12.68
#